data_AF-A0A936ZTB3-F1
#
_entry.id   AF-A0A936ZTB3-F1
#
_cell.length_a   1.000
_cell.length_b   1.000
_cell.length_c   1.000
_cell.angle_alpha   90.00
_cell.angle_beta   90.00
_cell.angle_gamma   90.00
#
_symmetry.space_group_name_H-M   'P 1'
#
loop_
_entity.id
_entity.type
_entity.pdbx_description
1 polymer ?
#
loop_
_entity_poly.entity_id
_entity_poly.type
_entity_poly.pdbx_seq_one_letter_code
_entity_poly.pdbx_strand_id
1 'polypeptide(L)'
;MKNILFYIFISFLFSISAFAQEGKQIKVKSDRTIKDENRFPGATILAKVDTQVYMQHEGVEIWCDQAVHYGEDKFVRAFGNVKMKQGDTISMISKYAEYNGNTQFAYASDDVFMETPSNTLRTDTLFFDRLKQQAYYRSGGTVKDSANNTLTSKIGRYFMDRDQFSFNTNVKVVNPENTIDSDRLDYFPELDHFYLYGPSTVKGKESTLYCERGFYDTEVKTGYAIKNARIDYDKRTVFGDSIFYNSAAQFASATNNIKVLDTANNSVITGHYAEVFKDKDSVFITKRALAATLQEKDSIFIHSDTLMVTGKPEKRIMKGFYDVRIYKINMSGKSDSINVDQTTGYTKLIGRPILWAQRNQMTGDTIKIISNTETEKLDSLVVYQNAFLAQEDTLKAGYNQVKGQILYGLFKDNEIYQVDIDKNTETIFYQRESEGNLKLIGINKVLSSSIKLLLNNQEIEDVYYYQNIDGTLYREIDLPLNARELSGFNWRGDERINSKSDLFRGESPPKLIKIKGIPLPEDEADFFDEETIKRIEDNKSEGSRLLEQELKDAELKESNEQLDSILPKKEIKEQIDSEKKKTKKKTSFMDQDLNRTAKQRDSITVTTLQYPKKEIRDSIKISSQ
;
A
#
# COMPACT_ATOMS: atom_id res chain seq x y z
N MET A 1 -23.84 -61.92 -52.35
CA MET A 1 -23.11 -60.73 -51.85
C MET A 1 -23.47 -60.52 -50.38
N LYS A 2 -22.58 -60.89 -49.45
CA LYS A 2 -22.52 -60.42 -48.04
C LYS A 2 -21.44 -61.10 -47.19
N ASN A 3 -20.67 -62.04 -47.75
CA ASN A 3 -19.51 -62.67 -47.07
C ASN A 3 -18.14 -62.24 -47.63
N ILE A 4 -18.08 -61.12 -48.36
CA ILE A 4 -16.83 -60.60 -48.98
C ILE A 4 -16.23 -59.42 -48.18
N LEU A 5 -16.95 -58.88 -47.20
CA LEU A 5 -16.50 -57.72 -46.42
C LEU A 5 -15.69 -58.07 -45.16
N PHE A 6 -15.58 -59.35 -44.77
CA PHE A 6 -14.82 -59.75 -43.58
C PHE A 6 -13.36 -60.13 -43.89
N TYR A 7 -13.02 -60.43 -45.15
CA TYR A 7 -11.65 -60.81 -45.54
C TYR A 7 -10.77 -59.62 -45.96
N ILE A 8 -11.33 -58.41 -46.11
CA ILE A 8 -10.56 -57.20 -46.42
C ILE A 8 -10.03 -56.51 -45.15
N PHE A 9 -10.54 -56.85 -43.96
CA PHE A 9 -10.07 -56.28 -42.70
C PHE A 9 -8.82 -57.00 -42.11
N ILE A 10 -8.40 -58.14 -42.69
CA ILE A 10 -7.27 -58.95 -42.20
C ILE A 10 -5.99 -58.75 -43.04
N SER A 11 -6.03 -57.98 -44.13
CA SER A 11 -4.87 -57.73 -45.01
C SER A 11 -4.15 -56.39 -44.76
N PHE A 12 -4.59 -55.59 -43.79
CA PHE A 12 -3.89 -54.36 -43.37
C PHE A 12 -3.18 -54.55 -42.02
N LEU A 13 -2.67 -55.76 -41.78
CA LEU A 13 -1.47 -55.99 -40.97
C LEU A 13 -0.24 -55.58 -41.81
N PHE A 14 -0.17 -54.29 -42.17
CA PHE A 14 1.08 -53.71 -42.61
C PHE A 14 1.83 -53.33 -41.35
N SER A 15 2.88 -54.09 -41.10
CA SER A 15 3.93 -53.82 -40.14
C SER A 15 4.28 -52.34 -40.15
N ILE A 16 3.77 -51.61 -39.17
CA ILE A 16 4.38 -50.36 -38.74
C ILE A 16 5.63 -50.80 -37.99
N SER A 17 6.67 -51.12 -38.76
CA SER A 17 8.03 -51.04 -38.25
C SER A 17 8.22 -49.57 -37.91
N ALA A 18 7.95 -49.22 -36.65
CA ALA A 18 8.51 -48.02 -36.06
C ALA A 18 10.02 -48.18 -36.21
N PHE A 19 10.58 -47.61 -37.28
CA PHE A 19 11.98 -47.22 -37.27
C PHE A 19 12.08 -46.19 -36.15
N ALA A 20 12.35 -46.67 -34.94
CA ALA A 20 13.03 -45.85 -33.96
C ALA A 20 14.27 -45.35 -34.70
N GLN A 21 14.32 -44.05 -35.00
CA GLN A 21 15.55 -43.44 -35.48
C GLN A 21 16.57 -43.73 -34.39
N GLU A 22 17.53 -44.60 -34.69
CA GLU A 22 18.66 -44.85 -33.83
C GLU A 22 19.34 -43.49 -33.63
N GLY A 23 19.18 -42.92 -32.42
CA GLY A 23 19.70 -41.58 -32.12
C GLY A 23 21.18 -41.49 -32.47
N LYS A 24 21.64 -40.33 -32.96
CA LYS A 24 23.01 -40.18 -33.48
C LYS A 24 24.04 -40.59 -32.42
N GLN A 25 25.09 -41.28 -32.86
CA GLN A 25 26.19 -41.64 -31.97
C GLN A 25 27.00 -40.42 -31.55
N ILE A 26 27.57 -40.43 -30.34
CA ILE A 26 28.52 -39.40 -29.89
C ILE A 26 29.82 -39.60 -30.68
N LYS A 27 30.20 -38.60 -31.47
CA LYS A 27 31.47 -38.61 -32.19
C LYS A 27 32.58 -38.26 -31.20
N VAL A 28 33.65 -39.05 -31.16
CA VAL A 28 34.76 -38.85 -30.23
C VAL A 28 36.09 -38.75 -30.97
N LYS A 29 36.98 -37.90 -30.46
CA LYS A 29 38.37 -37.73 -30.91
C LYS A 29 39.27 -37.59 -29.68
N SER A 30 40.31 -38.41 -29.59
CA SER A 30 41.29 -38.38 -28.50
C SER A 30 42.67 -38.81 -28.97
N ASP A 31 43.71 -38.37 -28.28
CA ASP A 31 45.09 -38.82 -28.51
C ASP A 31 45.32 -40.25 -28.03
N ARG A 32 44.69 -40.58 -26.90
CA ARG A 32 44.81 -41.90 -26.27
C ARG A 32 43.43 -42.51 -26.01
N THR A 33 43.35 -43.81 -26.29
CA THR A 33 42.15 -44.62 -26.13
C THR A 33 42.54 -45.92 -25.42
N ILE A 34 41.86 -46.23 -24.31
CA ILE A 34 42.11 -47.39 -23.46
C ILE A 34 40.79 -48.10 -23.20
N LYS A 35 40.79 -49.43 -23.26
CA LYS A 35 39.68 -50.27 -22.79
C LYS A 35 40.10 -50.98 -21.51
N ASP A 36 39.33 -50.80 -20.44
CA ASP A 36 39.55 -51.44 -19.15
C ASP A 36 38.22 -52.01 -18.64
N GLU A 37 37.89 -53.22 -19.09
CA GLU A 37 36.65 -53.91 -18.77
C GLU A 37 36.50 -54.22 -17.27
N ASN A 38 37.59 -54.21 -16.49
CA ASN A 38 37.51 -54.46 -15.05
C ASN A 38 37.02 -53.23 -14.28
N ARG A 39 37.40 -52.02 -14.73
CA ARG A 39 37.04 -50.76 -14.06
C ARG A 39 35.81 -50.10 -14.69
N PHE A 40 35.66 -50.22 -16.00
CA PHE A 40 34.56 -49.62 -16.76
C PHE A 40 34.08 -50.59 -17.85
N PRO A 41 33.26 -51.59 -17.46
CA PRO A 41 32.69 -52.55 -18.42
C PRO A 41 31.98 -51.84 -19.57
N GLY A 42 32.26 -52.23 -20.81
CA GLY A 42 31.62 -51.67 -22.01
C GLY A 42 32.01 -50.23 -22.34
N ALA A 43 32.93 -49.61 -21.59
CA ALA A 43 33.34 -48.23 -21.80
C ALA A 43 34.71 -48.11 -22.47
N THR A 44 34.91 -46.99 -23.14
CA THR A 44 36.20 -46.57 -23.67
C THR A 44 36.71 -45.36 -22.90
N ILE A 45 37.89 -45.47 -22.29
CA ILE A 45 38.56 -44.36 -21.63
C ILE A 45 39.34 -43.58 -22.69
N LEU A 46 39.02 -42.29 -22.80
CA LEU A 46 39.66 -41.33 -23.69
C LEU A 46 40.50 -40.39 -22.83
N ALA A 47 41.75 -40.12 -23.23
CA ALA A 47 42.63 -39.25 -22.46
C ALA A 47 43.45 -38.32 -23.37
N LYS A 48 43.70 -37.11 -22.85
CA LYS A 48 44.61 -36.12 -23.42
C LYS A 48 46.06 -36.57 -23.29
N VAL A 49 46.85 -36.34 -24.34
CA VAL A 49 48.32 -36.31 -24.26
C VAL A 49 48.78 -34.89 -24.54
N ASP A 50 48.49 -34.38 -25.74
CA ASP A 50 48.77 -33.01 -26.16
C ASP A 50 47.48 -32.23 -26.39
N THR A 51 46.46 -32.87 -26.98
CA THR A 51 45.16 -32.28 -27.30
C THR A 51 44.06 -32.82 -26.40
N GLN A 52 43.14 -31.94 -25.97
CA GLN A 52 41.99 -32.34 -25.16
C GLN A 52 41.11 -33.34 -25.91
N VAL A 53 40.51 -34.26 -25.16
CA VAL A 53 39.47 -35.15 -25.69
C VAL A 53 38.34 -34.27 -26.19
N TYR A 54 37.92 -34.49 -27.43
CA TYR A 54 36.84 -33.76 -28.08
C TYR A 54 35.71 -34.71 -28.43
N MET A 55 34.49 -34.30 -28.11
CA MET A 55 33.29 -35.08 -28.35
C MET A 55 32.19 -34.19 -28.94
N GLN A 56 31.40 -34.74 -29.85
CA GLN A 56 30.35 -34.00 -30.52
C GLN A 56 29.09 -34.85 -30.67
N HIS A 57 27.96 -34.29 -30.26
CA HIS A 57 26.65 -34.91 -30.40
C HIS A 57 25.59 -33.83 -30.70
N GLU A 58 24.96 -33.92 -31.88
CA GLU A 58 23.87 -33.03 -32.30
C GLU A 58 24.11 -31.53 -32.09
N GLY A 59 25.32 -31.06 -32.39
CA GLY A 59 25.68 -29.64 -32.27
C GLY A 59 26.12 -29.21 -30.86
N VAL A 60 26.12 -30.14 -29.89
CA VAL A 60 26.83 -29.98 -28.62
C VAL A 60 28.26 -30.46 -28.80
N GLU A 61 29.20 -29.66 -28.36
CA GLU A 61 30.63 -29.94 -28.36
C GLU A 61 31.13 -30.01 -26.92
N ILE A 62 31.93 -31.02 -26.59
CA ILE A 62 32.46 -31.27 -25.25
C ILE A 62 33.97 -31.46 -25.36
N TRP A 63 34.74 -30.70 -24.59
CA TRP A 63 36.18 -30.87 -24.42
C TRP A 63 36.49 -31.24 -22.97
N CYS A 64 37.46 -32.11 -22.75
CA CYS A 64 37.95 -32.44 -21.40
C CYS A 64 39.34 -33.08 -21.44
N ASP A 65 39.97 -33.25 -20.28
CA ASP A 65 41.26 -33.92 -20.17
C ASP A 65 41.13 -35.45 -20.21
N GLN A 66 40.06 -36.00 -19.63
CA GLN A 66 39.75 -37.43 -19.68
C GLN A 66 38.24 -37.65 -19.82
N ALA A 67 37.83 -38.64 -20.61
CA ALA A 67 36.43 -39.06 -20.69
C ALA A 67 36.28 -40.58 -20.54
N VAL A 68 35.18 -41.03 -19.97
CA VAL A 68 34.73 -42.43 -20.02
C VAL A 68 33.48 -42.47 -20.87
N HIS A 69 33.60 -43.02 -22.07
CA HIS A 69 32.55 -43.04 -23.11
C HIS A 69 31.93 -44.43 -23.24
N TYR A 70 30.63 -44.52 -23.00
CA TYR A 70 29.80 -45.71 -23.17
C TYR A 70 29.06 -45.56 -24.50
N GLY A 71 29.61 -46.16 -25.56
CA GLY A 71 29.11 -45.97 -26.92
C GLY A 71 27.70 -46.51 -27.15
N GLU A 72 27.38 -47.69 -26.61
CA GLU A 72 26.04 -48.30 -26.71
C GLU A 72 24.97 -47.44 -26.01
N ASP A 73 25.31 -46.94 -24.82
CA ASP A 73 24.41 -46.10 -24.01
C ASP A 73 24.39 -44.63 -24.46
N LYS A 74 25.25 -44.26 -25.42
CA LYS A 74 25.51 -42.87 -25.84
C LYS A 74 25.73 -41.96 -24.65
N PHE A 75 26.50 -42.42 -23.68
CA PHE A 75 26.73 -41.72 -22.43
C PHE A 75 28.20 -41.41 -22.26
N VAL A 76 28.50 -40.24 -21.71
CA VAL A 76 29.87 -39.85 -21.42
C VAL A 76 29.99 -39.17 -20.07
N ARG A 77 31.05 -39.53 -19.36
CA ARG A 77 31.56 -38.83 -18.18
C ARG A 77 32.85 -38.13 -18.55
N ALA A 78 32.89 -36.81 -18.41
CA ALA A 78 34.01 -35.95 -18.73
C ALA A 78 34.67 -35.43 -17.44
N PHE A 79 35.99 -35.47 -17.39
CA PHE A 79 36.81 -35.15 -16.21
C PHE A 79 37.93 -34.19 -16.59
N GLY A 80 38.12 -33.16 -15.76
CA GLY A 80 39.21 -32.20 -15.85
C GLY A 80 39.03 -31.20 -16.99
N ASN A 81 39.08 -29.90 -16.66
CA ASN A 81 38.97 -28.78 -17.59
C ASN A 81 37.85 -28.99 -18.63
N VAL A 82 36.66 -29.39 -18.14
CA VAL A 82 35.53 -29.72 -18.99
C VAL A 82 34.97 -28.43 -19.57
N LYS A 83 34.75 -28.40 -20.88
CA LYS A 83 34.09 -27.31 -21.58
C LYS A 83 32.99 -27.89 -22.44
N MET A 84 31.77 -27.43 -22.26
CA MET A 84 30.62 -27.76 -23.10
C MET A 84 30.18 -26.53 -23.87
N LYS A 85 29.88 -26.66 -25.15
CA LYS A 85 29.38 -25.56 -25.99
C LYS A 85 28.21 -26.05 -26.83
N GLN A 86 27.12 -25.27 -26.87
CA GLN A 86 25.97 -25.51 -27.74
C GLN A 86 25.91 -24.38 -28.77
N GLY A 87 26.36 -24.67 -29.99
CA GLY A 87 26.50 -23.66 -31.04
C GLY A 87 27.42 -22.51 -30.60
N ASP A 88 27.00 -21.28 -30.89
CA ASP A 88 27.75 -20.07 -30.53
C ASP A 88 27.19 -19.31 -29.33
N THR A 89 26.04 -19.74 -28.80
CA THR A 89 25.27 -18.97 -27.82
C THR A 89 25.57 -19.36 -26.38
N ILE A 90 25.87 -20.63 -26.08
CA ILE A 90 25.99 -21.09 -24.69
C ILE A 90 27.29 -21.85 -24.50
N SER A 91 28.04 -21.50 -23.46
CA SER A 91 29.20 -22.25 -23.01
C SER A 91 29.15 -22.54 -21.52
N MET A 92 29.67 -23.68 -21.12
CA MET A 92 29.76 -24.09 -19.72
C MET A 92 31.12 -24.74 -19.47
N ILE A 93 31.72 -24.42 -18.33
CA ILE A 93 33.01 -24.90 -17.87
C ILE A 93 32.81 -25.53 -16.49
N SER A 94 33.42 -26.69 -16.24
CA SER A 94 33.39 -27.38 -14.95
C SER A 94 34.60 -28.30 -14.78
N LYS A 95 34.79 -28.90 -13.60
CA LYS A 95 35.78 -29.99 -13.43
C LYS A 95 35.19 -31.36 -13.78
N TYR A 96 33.87 -31.51 -13.70
CA TYR A 96 33.17 -32.73 -14.04
C TYR A 96 31.89 -32.44 -14.82
N ALA A 97 31.61 -33.24 -15.85
CA ALA A 97 30.31 -33.24 -16.50
C ALA A 97 29.91 -34.62 -17.00
N GLU A 98 28.61 -34.83 -17.12
CA GLU A 98 27.98 -35.98 -17.74
C GLU A 98 27.07 -35.52 -18.86
N TYR A 99 27.01 -36.30 -19.92
CA TYR A 99 26.07 -36.07 -21.01
C TYR A 99 25.54 -37.40 -21.53
N ASN A 100 24.22 -37.52 -21.60
CA ASN A 100 23.54 -38.66 -22.18
C ASN A 100 22.87 -38.24 -23.50
N GLY A 101 23.31 -38.83 -24.60
CA GLY A 101 22.81 -38.52 -25.95
C GLY A 101 21.38 -39.02 -26.21
N ASN A 102 20.91 -40.05 -25.50
CA ASN A 102 19.54 -40.54 -25.62
C ASN A 102 18.54 -39.63 -24.88
N THR A 103 18.87 -39.19 -23.67
CA THR A 103 18.00 -38.30 -22.87
C THR A 103 18.22 -36.82 -23.16
N GLN A 104 19.34 -36.49 -23.81
CA GLN A 104 19.85 -35.14 -24.04
C GLN A 104 19.99 -34.31 -22.76
N PHE A 105 20.23 -35.00 -21.65
CA PHE A 105 20.41 -34.39 -20.34
C PHE A 105 21.90 -34.27 -20.01
N ALA A 106 22.28 -33.14 -19.44
CA ALA A 106 23.62 -32.91 -18.93
C ALA A 106 23.62 -32.61 -17.43
N TYR A 107 24.64 -33.10 -16.75
CA TYR A 107 24.89 -32.84 -15.34
C TYR A 107 26.33 -32.33 -15.20
N ALA A 108 26.54 -31.20 -14.54
CA ALA A 108 27.87 -30.68 -14.29
C ALA A 108 28.06 -30.40 -12.80
N SER A 109 29.25 -30.69 -12.28
CA SER A 109 29.62 -30.45 -10.90
C SER A 109 31.03 -29.89 -10.78
N ASP A 110 31.34 -29.37 -9.59
CA ASP A 110 32.64 -28.88 -9.16
C ASP A 110 33.10 -27.63 -9.95
N ASP A 111 32.73 -26.44 -9.42
CA ASP A 111 33.07 -25.12 -9.97
C ASP A 111 32.49 -24.89 -11.38
N VAL A 112 31.15 -24.98 -11.48
CA VAL A 112 30.44 -24.78 -12.74
C VAL A 112 30.32 -23.28 -13.04
N PHE A 113 30.83 -22.89 -14.20
CA PHE A 113 30.69 -21.56 -14.78
C PHE A 113 29.97 -21.67 -16.12
N MET A 114 28.80 -21.05 -16.25
CA MET A 114 28.04 -20.99 -17.49
C MET A 114 28.00 -19.55 -18.00
N GLU A 115 28.15 -19.40 -19.31
CA GLU A 115 28.12 -18.12 -20.01
C GLU A 115 27.09 -18.19 -21.14
N THR A 116 26.24 -17.18 -21.16
CA THR A 116 25.23 -16.89 -22.19
C THR A 116 25.55 -15.54 -22.82
N PRO A 117 24.88 -15.11 -23.91
CA PRO A 117 25.20 -13.83 -24.54
C PRO A 117 24.98 -12.62 -23.63
N SER A 118 24.06 -12.72 -22.66
CA SER A 118 23.65 -11.62 -21.78
C SER A 118 24.14 -11.76 -20.33
N ASN A 119 24.47 -12.99 -19.89
CA ASN A 119 24.67 -13.31 -18.47
C ASN A 119 25.72 -14.39 -18.23
N THR A 120 26.27 -14.39 -17.02
CA THR A 120 27.13 -15.46 -16.48
C THR A 120 26.51 -16.06 -15.21
N LEU A 121 26.64 -17.37 -15.03
CA LEU A 121 26.18 -18.11 -13.86
C LEU A 121 27.35 -18.89 -13.24
N ARG A 122 27.51 -18.80 -11.92
CA ARG A 122 28.40 -19.64 -11.11
C ARG A 122 27.60 -20.47 -10.12
N THR A 123 27.85 -21.77 -10.07
CA THR A 123 27.23 -22.71 -9.12
C THR A 123 28.17 -23.90 -8.88
N ASP A 124 27.94 -24.65 -7.82
CA ASP A 124 28.66 -25.91 -7.61
C ASP A 124 28.14 -27.02 -8.54
N THR A 125 26.81 -27.14 -8.64
CA THR A 125 26.14 -28.18 -9.44
C THR A 125 25.11 -27.53 -10.37
N LEU A 126 25.06 -28.01 -11.61
CA LEU A 126 24.14 -27.55 -12.65
C LEU A 126 23.53 -28.75 -13.40
N PHE A 127 22.21 -28.72 -13.54
CA PHE A 127 21.45 -29.64 -14.37
C PHE A 127 21.02 -28.91 -15.63
N PHE A 128 21.12 -29.57 -16.78
CA PHE A 128 20.72 -28.99 -18.05
C PHE A 128 19.89 -29.97 -18.87
N ASP A 129 18.64 -29.60 -19.13
CA ASP A 129 17.73 -30.34 -20.00
C ASP A 129 17.68 -29.67 -21.37
N ARG A 130 18.34 -30.29 -22.36
CA ARG A 130 18.38 -29.75 -23.73
C ARG A 130 17.02 -29.86 -24.42
N LEU A 131 16.16 -30.83 -24.10
CA LEU A 131 14.85 -30.92 -24.74
C LEU A 131 13.95 -29.76 -24.29
N LYS A 132 14.02 -29.40 -23.01
CA LYS A 132 13.30 -28.22 -22.47
C LYS A 132 14.02 -26.90 -22.68
N GLN A 133 15.30 -26.92 -23.07
CA GLN A 133 16.20 -25.75 -23.11
C GLN A 133 16.23 -25.00 -21.76
N GLN A 134 16.46 -25.75 -20.68
CA GLN A 134 16.45 -25.22 -19.32
C GLN A 134 17.70 -25.62 -18.55
N ALA A 135 18.25 -24.67 -17.81
CA ALA A 135 19.30 -24.91 -16.83
C ALA A 135 18.75 -24.72 -15.41
N TYR A 136 19.13 -25.59 -14.48
CA TYR A 136 18.63 -25.60 -13.11
C TYR A 136 19.76 -25.86 -12.12
N TYR A 137 19.74 -25.12 -11.01
CA TYR A 137 20.62 -25.37 -9.87
C TYR A 137 19.85 -25.26 -8.56
N ARG A 138 20.36 -25.98 -7.55
CA ARG A 138 19.85 -25.97 -6.18
C ARG A 138 20.95 -25.93 -5.11
N SER A 139 22.21 -25.86 -5.55
CA SER A 139 23.41 -25.78 -4.71
C SER A 139 23.77 -24.35 -4.30
N GLY A 140 22.91 -23.38 -4.61
CA GLY A 140 23.24 -21.96 -4.57
C GLY A 140 23.98 -21.52 -5.83
N GLY A 141 23.63 -20.33 -6.33
CA GLY A 141 24.19 -19.80 -7.56
C GLY A 141 24.31 -18.28 -7.53
N THR A 142 25.26 -17.78 -8.31
CA THR A 142 25.47 -16.34 -8.55
C THR A 142 25.34 -16.07 -10.04
N VAL A 143 24.37 -15.25 -10.42
CA VAL A 143 24.20 -14.73 -11.78
C VAL A 143 24.72 -13.30 -11.82
N LYS A 144 25.52 -12.98 -12.84
CA LYS A 144 25.91 -11.61 -13.16
C LYS A 144 25.47 -11.28 -14.56
N ASP A 145 24.77 -10.17 -14.68
CA ASP A 145 24.32 -9.67 -15.98
C ASP A 145 25.28 -8.64 -16.56
N SER A 146 24.96 -8.21 -17.78
CA SER A 146 25.70 -7.18 -18.51
C SER A 146 25.55 -5.77 -17.92
N ALA A 147 24.59 -5.55 -17.02
CA ALA A 147 24.27 -4.27 -16.40
C ALA A 147 24.93 -4.06 -15.01
N ASN A 148 25.87 -4.93 -14.63
CA ASN A 148 26.54 -4.98 -13.32
C ASN A 148 25.61 -5.33 -12.14
N ASN A 149 24.47 -5.95 -12.39
CA ASN A 149 23.67 -6.56 -11.32
C ASN A 149 24.31 -7.89 -10.92
N THR A 150 24.41 -8.14 -9.61
CA THR A 150 24.79 -9.44 -9.06
C THR A 150 23.60 -10.04 -8.35
N LEU A 151 23.11 -11.17 -8.84
CA LEU A 151 21.97 -11.90 -8.32
C LEU A 151 22.47 -13.19 -7.66
N THR A 152 22.06 -13.43 -6.42
CA THR A 152 22.37 -14.66 -5.68
C THR A 152 21.10 -15.33 -5.21
N SER A 153 21.02 -16.65 -5.32
CA SER A 153 19.88 -17.42 -4.83
C SER A 153 20.31 -18.82 -4.40
N LYS A 154 19.46 -19.54 -3.66
CA LYS A 154 19.67 -20.96 -3.38
C LYS A 154 19.27 -21.84 -4.57
N ILE A 155 18.14 -21.53 -5.18
CA ILE A 155 17.54 -22.28 -6.28
C ILE A 155 17.34 -21.32 -7.45
N GLY A 156 17.79 -21.70 -8.64
CA GLY A 156 17.56 -20.91 -9.83
C GLY A 156 17.35 -21.78 -11.05
N ARG A 157 16.45 -21.30 -11.93
CA ARG A 157 16.13 -21.91 -13.21
C ARG A 157 16.25 -20.86 -14.30
N TYR A 158 16.88 -21.22 -15.41
CA TYR A 158 16.99 -20.38 -16.58
C TYR A 158 16.24 -21.03 -17.75
N PHE A 159 15.31 -20.27 -18.32
CA PHE A 159 14.47 -20.62 -19.46
C PHE A 159 15.04 -19.93 -20.69
N MET A 160 15.70 -20.69 -21.56
CA MET A 160 16.43 -20.13 -22.70
C MET A 160 15.51 -19.73 -23.85
N ASP A 161 14.33 -20.36 -23.96
CA ASP A 161 13.33 -20.11 -24.98
C ASP A 161 12.71 -18.71 -24.92
N ARG A 162 12.70 -18.11 -23.71
CA ARG A 162 12.12 -16.79 -23.43
C ARG A 162 13.04 -15.85 -22.64
N ASP A 163 14.33 -16.19 -22.55
CA ASP A 163 15.35 -15.47 -21.78
C ASP A 163 14.87 -15.03 -20.39
N GLN A 164 14.50 -15.99 -19.54
CA GLN A 164 13.99 -15.71 -18.20
C GLN A 164 14.77 -16.47 -17.14
N PHE A 165 15.19 -15.77 -16.09
CA PHE A 165 15.69 -16.38 -14.86
C PHE A 165 14.61 -16.35 -13.79
N SER A 166 14.28 -17.51 -13.22
CA SER A 166 13.46 -17.63 -12.01
C SER A 166 14.37 -18.01 -10.85
N PHE A 167 14.38 -17.17 -9.82
CA PHE A 167 15.14 -17.39 -8.60
C PHE A 167 14.19 -17.60 -7.43
N ASN A 168 14.52 -18.58 -6.60
CA ASN A 168 13.70 -18.94 -5.46
C ASN A 168 14.60 -19.16 -4.23
N THR A 169 14.08 -18.77 -3.07
CA THR A 169 14.72 -18.92 -1.75
C THR A 169 15.99 -18.09 -1.58
N ASN A 170 15.96 -17.16 -0.60
CA ASN A 170 17.08 -16.27 -0.27
C ASN A 170 17.60 -15.50 -1.48
N VAL A 171 16.69 -14.95 -2.28
CA VAL A 171 17.08 -14.20 -3.46
C VAL A 171 17.58 -12.84 -3.03
N LYS A 172 18.78 -12.49 -3.49
CA LYS A 172 19.37 -11.17 -3.29
C LYS A 172 19.89 -10.61 -4.60
N VAL A 173 19.50 -9.39 -4.93
CA VAL A 173 20.03 -8.63 -6.06
C VAL A 173 20.78 -7.43 -5.51
N VAL A 174 22.01 -7.25 -5.96
CA VAL A 174 22.85 -6.12 -5.61
C VAL A 174 23.19 -5.38 -6.89
N ASN A 175 22.85 -4.10 -6.94
CA ASN A 175 23.28 -3.18 -7.97
C ASN A 175 23.87 -1.91 -7.33
N PRO A 176 24.51 -1.01 -8.10
CA PRO A 176 25.18 0.18 -7.54
C PRO A 176 24.27 1.10 -6.72
N GLU A 177 22.96 1.07 -6.95
CA GLU A 177 21.99 1.99 -6.34
C GLU A 177 21.19 1.36 -5.21
N ASN A 178 20.91 0.05 -5.29
CA ASN A 178 19.94 -0.65 -4.47
C ASN A 178 20.36 -2.09 -4.14
N THR A 179 19.86 -2.59 -3.02
CA THR A 179 19.88 -4.02 -2.66
C THR A 179 18.45 -4.52 -2.53
N ILE A 180 18.12 -5.61 -3.22
CA ILE A 180 16.80 -6.25 -3.17
C ILE A 180 16.96 -7.59 -2.45
N ASP A 181 16.16 -7.81 -1.42
CA ASP A 181 15.96 -9.10 -0.74
C ASP A 181 14.55 -9.60 -1.08
N SER A 182 14.41 -10.81 -1.62
CA SER A 182 13.10 -11.38 -2.03
C SER A 182 13.02 -12.89 -1.78
N ASP A 183 11.80 -13.40 -1.57
CA ASP A 183 11.52 -14.83 -1.51
C ASP A 183 11.59 -15.48 -2.90
N ARG A 184 10.98 -14.85 -3.91
CA ARG A 184 11.05 -15.23 -5.32
C ARG A 184 11.24 -14.01 -6.21
N LEU A 185 12.03 -14.17 -7.27
CA LEU A 185 12.29 -13.13 -8.26
C LEU A 185 12.35 -13.73 -9.66
N ASP A 186 11.59 -13.16 -10.59
CA ASP A 186 11.73 -13.46 -12.00
C ASP A 186 12.39 -12.26 -12.70
N TYR A 187 13.44 -12.54 -13.46
CA TYR A 187 14.24 -11.55 -14.18
C TYR A 187 14.25 -11.84 -15.67
N PHE A 188 13.95 -10.83 -16.47
CA PHE A 188 13.98 -10.88 -17.94
C PHE A 188 15.09 -9.94 -18.43
N PRO A 189 16.29 -10.45 -18.76
CA PRO A 189 17.44 -9.62 -19.13
C PRO A 189 17.22 -8.78 -20.40
N GLU A 190 16.57 -9.34 -21.42
CA GLU A 190 16.29 -8.61 -22.68
C GLU A 190 15.44 -7.35 -22.46
N LEU A 191 14.46 -7.42 -21.54
CA LEU A 191 13.56 -6.32 -21.20
C LEU A 191 14.04 -5.51 -19.97
N ASP A 192 15.07 -6.01 -19.29
CA ASP A 192 15.54 -5.56 -17.98
C ASP A 192 14.40 -5.36 -16.94
N HIS A 193 13.47 -6.33 -16.95
CA HIS A 193 12.31 -6.36 -16.05
C HIS A 193 12.55 -7.25 -14.83
N PHE A 194 12.21 -6.73 -13.65
CA PHE A 194 12.23 -7.46 -12.39
C PHE A 194 10.82 -7.64 -11.86
N TYR A 195 10.45 -8.88 -11.55
CA TYR A 195 9.20 -9.24 -10.89
C TYR A 195 9.49 -9.86 -9.54
N LEU A 196 8.91 -9.29 -8.48
CA LEU A 196 9.08 -9.73 -7.10
C LEU A 196 7.80 -10.42 -6.63
N TYR A 197 7.95 -11.61 -6.05
CA TYR A 197 6.84 -12.40 -5.54
C TYR A 197 7.12 -12.85 -4.11
N GLY A 198 6.16 -12.62 -3.22
CA GLY A 198 6.31 -12.86 -1.79
C GLY A 198 6.98 -11.68 -1.07
N PRO A 199 7.15 -11.78 0.26
CA PRO A 199 7.82 -10.77 1.07
C PRO A 199 9.14 -10.30 0.44
N SER A 200 9.17 -9.02 0.08
CA SER A 200 10.27 -8.42 -0.67
C SER A 200 10.65 -7.08 -0.06
N THR A 201 11.94 -6.82 0.08
CA THR A 201 12.50 -5.57 0.58
C THR A 201 13.49 -4.98 -0.40
N VAL A 202 13.28 -3.75 -0.84
CA VAL A 202 14.19 -2.99 -1.70
C VAL A 202 14.81 -1.87 -0.86
N LYS A 203 16.10 -1.95 -0.60
CA LYS A 203 16.88 -0.95 0.14
C LYS A 203 17.64 -0.06 -0.83
N GLY A 204 17.27 1.22 -0.87
CA GLY A 204 18.00 2.26 -1.58
C GLY A 204 18.77 3.18 -0.64
N LYS A 205 19.40 4.24 -1.18
CA LYS A 205 20.20 5.20 -0.41
C LYS A 205 19.39 6.01 0.62
N GLU A 206 18.16 6.40 0.28
CA GLU A 206 17.33 7.32 1.08
C GLU A 206 16.08 6.66 1.70
N SER A 207 15.75 5.44 1.27
CA SER A 207 14.50 4.77 1.66
C SER A 207 14.58 3.26 1.54
N THR A 208 13.74 2.58 2.32
CA THR A 208 13.49 1.14 2.21
C THR A 208 12.04 0.90 1.82
N LEU A 209 11.81 0.16 0.73
CA LEU A 209 10.49 -0.28 0.28
C LEU A 209 10.26 -1.73 0.68
N TYR A 210 9.08 -2.02 1.21
CA TYR A 210 8.58 -3.37 1.43
C TYR A 210 7.31 -3.60 0.60
N CYS A 211 7.18 -4.78 0.01
CA CYS A 211 5.97 -5.22 -0.68
C CYS A 211 5.92 -6.75 -0.75
N GLU A 212 4.76 -7.31 -1.10
CA GLU A 212 4.63 -8.75 -1.38
C GLU A 212 4.51 -9.06 -2.88
N ARG A 213 4.31 -8.03 -3.70
CA ARG A 213 4.28 -8.11 -5.16
C ARG A 213 4.91 -6.86 -5.74
N GLY A 214 5.99 -7.01 -6.49
CA GLY A 214 6.76 -5.92 -7.04
C GLY A 214 6.99 -6.07 -8.54
N PHE A 215 7.04 -4.95 -9.25
CA PHE A 215 7.54 -4.88 -10.62
C PHE A 215 8.46 -3.68 -10.75
N TYR A 216 9.54 -3.84 -11.50
CA TYR A 216 10.41 -2.74 -11.86
C TYR A 216 10.93 -2.90 -13.28
N ASP A 217 10.76 -1.84 -14.05
CA ASP A 217 11.34 -1.63 -15.38
C ASP A 217 12.47 -0.62 -15.23
N THR A 218 13.69 -1.05 -15.50
CA THR A 218 14.91 -0.23 -15.35
C THR A 218 15.09 0.76 -16.51
N GLU A 219 14.57 0.47 -17.70
CA GLU A 219 14.72 1.29 -18.91
C GLU A 219 13.92 2.58 -18.75
N VAL A 220 12.62 2.47 -18.42
CA VAL A 220 11.76 3.64 -18.14
C VAL A 220 11.74 4.03 -16.67
N LYS A 221 12.48 3.30 -15.83
CA LYS A 221 12.67 3.53 -14.38
C LYS A 221 11.36 3.65 -13.60
N THR A 222 10.44 2.74 -13.91
CA THR A 222 9.09 2.71 -13.37
C THR A 222 8.86 1.45 -12.57
N GLY A 223 8.23 1.57 -11.40
CA GLY A 223 7.95 0.44 -10.53
C GLY A 223 6.58 0.49 -9.87
N TYR A 224 6.10 -0.70 -9.53
CA TYR A 224 4.88 -0.90 -8.74
C TYR A 224 5.20 -1.78 -7.54
N ALA A 225 4.70 -1.37 -6.38
CA ALA A 225 4.65 -2.16 -5.17
C ALA A 225 3.19 -2.39 -4.79
N ILE A 226 2.81 -3.64 -4.58
CA ILE A 226 1.42 -4.04 -4.32
C ILE A 226 1.41 -5.00 -3.14
N LYS A 227 0.32 -4.94 -2.36
CA LYS A 227 0.05 -5.76 -1.18
C LYS A 227 1.04 -5.47 -0.03
N ASN A 228 0.50 -4.93 1.04
CA ASN A 228 1.25 -4.47 2.22
C ASN A 228 2.40 -3.52 1.85
N ALA A 229 2.21 -2.68 0.82
CA ALA A 229 3.25 -1.78 0.33
C ALA A 229 3.56 -0.71 1.39
N ARG A 230 4.85 -0.60 1.73
CA ARG A 230 5.36 0.34 2.74
C ARG A 230 6.68 0.93 2.30
N ILE A 231 6.83 2.24 2.41
CA ILE A 231 8.12 2.92 2.23
C ILE A 231 8.52 3.58 3.54
N ASP A 232 9.70 3.23 4.02
CA ASP A 232 10.35 3.81 5.19
C ASP A 232 11.44 4.78 4.74
N TYR A 233 11.30 6.04 5.14
CA TYR A 233 12.31 7.09 5.12
C TYR A 233 12.78 7.35 6.56
N ASP A 234 13.84 8.15 6.75
CA ASP A 234 14.42 8.45 8.08
C ASP A 234 13.37 8.82 9.16
N LYS A 235 12.47 9.76 8.85
CA LYS A 235 11.45 10.25 9.80
C LYS A 235 10.01 10.06 9.32
N ARG A 236 9.81 9.24 8.27
CA ARG A 236 8.50 9.09 7.62
C ARG A 236 8.27 7.67 7.15
N THR A 237 7.06 7.16 7.39
CA THR A 237 6.62 5.90 6.81
C THR A 237 5.34 6.11 6.02
N VAL A 238 5.33 5.63 4.78
CA VAL A 238 4.19 5.68 3.87
C VAL A 238 3.64 4.28 3.67
N PHE A 239 2.35 4.09 3.90
CA PHE A 239 1.62 2.86 3.62
C PHE A 239 0.63 3.09 2.49
N GLY A 240 0.35 2.04 1.71
CA GLY A 240 -0.75 1.99 0.77
C GLY A 240 -0.99 0.57 0.26
N ASP A 241 -2.16 0.31 -0.31
CA ASP A 241 -2.41 -0.99 -0.95
C ASP A 241 -1.59 -1.15 -2.23
N SER A 242 -1.35 -0.03 -2.94
CA SER A 242 -0.44 0.06 -4.08
C SER A 242 0.33 1.38 -4.07
N ILE A 243 1.62 1.28 -4.39
CA ILE A 243 2.51 2.42 -4.60
C ILE A 243 3.10 2.31 -6.00
N PHE A 244 2.96 3.38 -6.78
CA PHE A 244 3.62 3.58 -8.05
C PHE A 244 4.78 4.55 -7.88
N TYR A 245 5.89 4.28 -8.55
CA TYR A 245 7.05 5.14 -8.53
C TYR A 245 7.65 5.26 -9.93
N ASN A 246 8.00 6.49 -10.30
CA ASN A 246 8.78 6.78 -11.49
C ASN A 246 9.97 7.67 -11.08
N SER A 247 11.18 7.12 -11.14
CA SER A 247 12.37 7.85 -10.72
C SER A 247 12.83 8.87 -11.75
N ALA A 248 12.55 8.67 -13.04
CA ALA A 248 12.91 9.65 -14.08
C ALA A 248 12.14 10.97 -13.91
N ALA A 249 10.86 10.88 -13.53
CA ALA A 249 9.97 12.02 -13.30
C ALA A 249 9.95 12.50 -11.83
N GLN A 250 10.71 11.85 -10.94
CA GLN A 250 10.72 12.14 -9.49
C GLN A 250 9.30 12.16 -8.88
N PHE A 251 8.46 11.23 -9.35
CA PHE A 251 7.03 11.16 -9.06
C PHE A 251 6.68 9.84 -8.38
N ALA A 252 5.78 9.91 -7.41
CA ALA A 252 5.19 8.74 -6.79
C ALA A 252 3.69 8.95 -6.58
N SER A 253 2.93 7.86 -6.62
CA SER A 253 1.53 7.89 -6.19
C SER A 253 1.20 6.67 -5.35
N ALA A 254 0.26 6.83 -4.41
CA ALA A 254 -0.27 5.76 -3.60
C ALA A 254 -1.78 5.68 -3.77
N THR A 255 -2.32 4.46 -3.73
CA THR A 255 -3.74 4.20 -3.93
C THR A 255 -4.29 3.31 -2.83
N ASN A 256 -5.44 3.71 -2.28
CA ASN A 256 -6.19 3.07 -1.19
C ASN A 256 -5.41 2.92 0.13
N ASN A 257 -6.14 3.06 1.25
CA ASN A 257 -5.65 2.83 2.62
C ASN A 257 -4.31 3.53 2.91
N ILE A 258 -4.18 4.75 2.41
CA ILE A 258 -2.93 5.50 2.51
C ILE A 258 -2.81 6.00 3.93
N LYS A 259 -1.64 5.78 4.52
CA LYS A 259 -1.29 6.29 5.83
C LYS A 259 0.14 6.80 5.77
N VAL A 260 0.34 8.06 6.08
CA VAL A 260 1.65 8.69 6.19
C VAL A 260 1.88 8.98 7.67
N LEU A 261 2.88 8.35 8.24
CA LEU A 261 3.37 8.62 9.59
C LEU A 261 4.58 9.54 9.48
N ASP A 262 4.55 10.69 10.15
CA ASP A 262 5.69 11.60 10.28
C ASP A 262 6.05 11.73 11.75
N THR A 263 7.15 11.09 12.14
CA THR A 263 7.63 11.06 13.53
C THR A 263 8.34 12.35 13.93
N ALA A 264 8.81 13.15 12.98
CA ALA A 264 9.41 14.45 13.27
C ALA A 264 8.36 15.46 13.74
N ASN A 265 7.14 15.38 13.18
CA ASN A 265 6.06 16.34 13.43
C ASN A 265 4.91 15.74 14.25
N ASN A 266 5.07 14.52 14.80
CA ASN A 266 4.02 13.77 15.50
C ASN A 266 2.67 13.80 14.78
N SER A 267 2.70 13.55 13.47
CA SER A 267 1.52 13.70 12.61
C SER A 267 1.23 12.44 11.80
N VAL A 268 -0.06 12.22 11.55
CA VAL A 268 -0.58 11.13 10.73
C VAL A 268 -1.50 11.71 9.69
N ILE A 269 -1.24 11.44 8.42
CA ILE A 269 -2.12 11.83 7.32
C ILE A 269 -2.67 10.57 6.65
N THR A 270 -3.97 10.56 6.40
CA THR A 270 -4.66 9.42 5.79
C THR A 270 -5.49 9.86 4.59
N GLY A 271 -5.74 8.94 3.66
CA GLY A 271 -6.58 9.15 2.48
C GLY A 271 -6.63 7.91 1.59
N HIS A 272 -7.23 8.03 0.42
CA HIS A 272 -7.34 6.91 -0.54
C HIS A 272 -6.71 7.19 -1.91
N TYR A 273 -6.15 8.39 -2.11
CA TYR A 273 -5.25 8.68 -3.22
C TYR A 273 -4.24 9.75 -2.81
N ALA A 274 -2.99 9.58 -3.19
CA ALA A 274 -1.93 10.54 -2.92
C ALA A 274 -0.95 10.60 -4.07
N GLU A 275 -0.40 11.79 -4.32
CA GLU A 275 0.72 11.99 -5.23
C GLU A 275 1.80 12.81 -4.55
N VAL A 276 3.05 12.51 -4.92
CA VAL A 276 4.24 13.18 -4.44
C VAL A 276 5.08 13.60 -5.64
N PHE A 277 5.48 14.87 -5.64
CA PHE A 277 6.43 15.43 -6.59
C PHE A 277 7.66 15.90 -5.82
N LYS A 278 8.76 15.15 -5.89
CA LYS A 278 9.97 15.43 -5.07
C LYS A 278 10.57 16.80 -5.40
N ASP A 279 10.63 17.17 -6.67
CA ASP A 279 11.16 18.47 -7.14
C ASP A 279 10.40 19.68 -6.61
N LYS A 280 9.11 19.51 -6.32
CA LYS A 280 8.23 20.58 -5.80
C LYS A 280 8.09 20.54 -4.28
N ASP A 281 8.69 19.54 -3.60
CA ASP A 281 8.48 19.23 -2.18
C ASP A 281 6.98 19.27 -1.82
N SER A 282 6.15 18.69 -2.69
CA SER A 282 4.69 18.79 -2.64
C SER A 282 4.08 17.40 -2.57
N VAL A 283 3.20 17.23 -1.59
CA VAL A 283 2.33 16.05 -1.43
C VAL A 283 0.90 16.53 -1.44
N PHE A 284 0.03 15.89 -2.21
CA PHE A 284 -1.41 16.02 -1.99
C PHE A 284 -2.05 14.67 -1.71
N ILE A 285 -3.08 14.68 -0.88
CA ILE A 285 -3.84 13.52 -0.43
C ILE A 285 -5.32 13.87 -0.54
N THR A 286 -6.09 12.98 -1.15
CA THR A 286 -7.53 13.17 -1.40
C THR A 286 -8.31 11.88 -1.14
N LYS A 287 -9.63 11.94 -1.34
CA LYS A 287 -10.63 10.88 -1.06
C LYS A 287 -10.64 10.55 0.43
N ARG A 288 -11.36 11.36 1.20
CA ARG A 288 -11.42 11.32 2.68
C ARG A 288 -10.06 11.61 3.33
N ALA A 289 -9.45 12.70 2.90
CA ALA A 289 -8.18 13.14 3.46
C ALA A 289 -8.37 13.58 4.92
N LEU A 290 -7.51 13.12 5.81
CA LEU A 290 -7.53 13.48 7.23
C LEU A 290 -6.09 13.62 7.73
N ALA A 291 -5.76 14.79 8.25
CA ALA A 291 -4.55 15.04 9.01
C ALA A 291 -4.87 15.02 10.51
N ALA A 292 -4.05 14.32 11.28
CA ALA A 292 -4.07 14.32 12.72
C ALA A 292 -2.68 14.72 13.21
N THR A 293 -2.60 15.78 14.00
CA THR A 293 -1.34 16.26 14.58
C THR A 293 -1.47 16.33 16.09
N LEU A 294 -0.47 15.79 16.80
CA LEU A 294 -0.39 15.94 18.25
C LEU A 294 0.15 17.33 18.59
N GLN A 295 -0.57 18.08 19.43
CA GLN A 295 -0.11 19.33 20.02
C GLN A 295 -0.26 19.24 21.54
N GLU A 296 0.85 19.42 22.26
CA GLU A 296 0.94 19.19 23.71
C GLU A 296 0.39 17.81 24.14
N LYS A 297 -0.82 17.76 24.73
CA LYS A 297 -1.49 16.54 25.24
C LYS A 297 -2.75 16.16 24.47
N ASP A 298 -3.10 16.91 23.42
CA ASP A 298 -4.34 16.71 22.66
C ASP A 298 -4.08 16.75 21.15
N SER A 299 -4.93 16.06 20.39
CA SER A 299 -4.76 15.94 18.93
C SER A 299 -5.72 16.87 18.20
N ILE A 300 -5.19 17.58 17.20
CA ILE A 300 -6.00 18.32 16.24
C ILE A 300 -6.24 17.45 15.02
N PHE A 301 -7.50 17.35 14.61
CA PHE A 301 -7.93 16.64 13.41
C PHE A 301 -8.44 17.64 12.38
N ILE A 302 -7.93 17.53 11.16
CA ILE A 302 -8.30 18.38 10.03
C ILE A 302 -8.66 17.47 8.87
N HIS A 303 -9.92 17.52 8.46
CA HIS A 303 -10.44 16.82 7.31
C HIS A 303 -10.78 17.83 6.21
N SER A 304 -10.59 17.45 4.96
CA SER A 304 -11.04 18.17 3.78
C SER A 304 -11.16 17.19 2.60
N ASP A 305 -11.71 17.65 1.48
CA ASP A 305 -11.69 16.85 0.24
C ASP A 305 -10.25 16.55 -0.19
N THR A 306 -9.40 17.59 -0.19
CA THR A 306 -8.00 17.49 -0.59
C THR A 306 -7.10 18.24 0.37
N LEU A 307 -6.10 17.55 0.92
CA LEU A 307 -5.01 18.10 1.72
C LEU A 307 -3.75 18.21 0.88
N MET A 308 -3.04 19.32 0.96
CA MET A 308 -1.75 19.55 0.33
C MET A 308 -0.73 19.97 1.38
N VAL A 309 0.45 19.37 1.36
CA VAL A 309 1.55 19.67 2.29
C VAL A 309 2.80 20.02 1.48
N THR A 310 3.42 21.14 1.82
CA THR A 310 4.61 21.69 1.14
C THR A 310 5.64 22.24 2.13
N GLY A 311 6.87 22.47 1.69
CA GLY A 311 7.93 23.16 2.47
C GLY A 311 8.79 22.22 3.30
N LYS A 312 9.91 22.66 3.87
CA LYS A 312 10.87 21.78 4.56
C LYS A 312 10.31 21.18 5.87
N PRO A 313 10.89 20.09 6.42
CA PRO A 313 10.58 19.63 7.79
C PRO A 313 10.62 20.80 8.80
N GLU A 314 9.71 20.80 9.78
CA GLU A 314 9.50 21.86 10.79
C GLU A 314 9.08 23.24 10.23
N LYS A 315 8.97 23.39 8.90
CA LYS A 315 8.53 24.59 8.18
C LYS A 315 7.47 24.24 7.14
N ARG A 316 6.59 23.29 7.48
CA ARG A 316 5.57 22.80 6.56
C ARG A 316 4.41 23.78 6.48
N ILE A 317 3.88 23.95 5.28
CA ILE A 317 2.63 24.63 5.00
C ILE A 317 1.63 23.57 4.57
N MET A 318 0.55 23.42 5.34
CA MET A 318 -0.58 22.55 5.01
C MET A 318 -1.75 23.39 4.52
N LYS A 319 -2.33 22.99 3.40
CA LYS A 319 -3.54 23.57 2.83
C LYS A 319 -4.62 22.50 2.73
N GLY A 320 -5.82 22.81 3.19
CA GLY A 320 -7.00 21.99 2.96
C GLY A 320 -7.97 22.73 2.05
N PHE A 321 -8.47 22.03 1.05
CA PHE A 321 -9.38 22.55 0.04
C PHE A 321 -10.72 21.84 0.11
N TYR A 322 -11.79 22.62 0.10
CA TYR A 322 -13.20 22.24 0.13
C TYR A 322 -13.64 21.47 1.39
N ASP A 323 -14.77 21.89 1.95
CA ASP A 323 -15.42 21.31 3.14
C ASP A 323 -14.44 20.98 4.27
N VAL A 324 -13.61 21.95 4.63
CA VAL A 324 -12.67 21.79 5.73
C VAL A 324 -13.45 21.67 7.03
N ARG A 325 -13.10 20.64 7.81
CA ARG A 325 -13.68 20.35 9.12
C ARG A 325 -12.58 20.08 10.12
N ILE A 326 -12.66 20.76 11.26
CA ILE A 326 -11.63 20.75 12.30
C ILE A 326 -12.26 20.24 13.58
N TYR A 327 -11.56 19.36 14.27
CA TYR A 327 -11.95 18.84 15.57
C TYR A 327 -10.77 18.82 16.54
N LYS A 328 -11.00 19.40 17.71
CA LYS A 328 -10.18 19.38 18.91
C LYS A 328 -11.13 19.24 20.11
N ILE A 329 -10.67 18.75 21.26
CA ILE A 329 -11.57 18.44 22.38
C ILE A 329 -12.42 19.65 22.85
N ASN A 330 -11.85 20.85 22.85
CA ASN A 330 -12.49 22.08 23.31
C ASN A 330 -12.88 23.04 22.17
N MET A 331 -12.61 22.67 20.92
CA MET A 331 -12.80 23.56 19.78
C MET A 331 -13.08 22.77 18.51
N SER A 332 -14.02 23.23 17.70
CA SER A 332 -14.23 22.70 16.36
C SER A 332 -14.49 23.82 15.36
N GLY A 333 -14.34 23.53 14.08
CA GLY A 333 -14.54 24.56 13.06
C GLY A 333 -14.87 23.97 11.71
N LYS A 334 -15.44 24.81 10.85
CA LYS A 334 -15.77 24.47 9.48
C LYS A 334 -15.48 25.65 8.56
N SER A 335 -14.94 25.41 7.39
CA SER A 335 -14.71 26.43 6.36
C SER A 335 -14.65 25.80 4.98
N ASP A 336 -14.63 26.62 3.93
CA ASP A 336 -14.33 26.10 2.60
C ASP A 336 -12.87 25.64 2.50
N SER A 337 -11.94 26.47 2.96
CA SER A 337 -10.51 26.21 2.85
C SER A 337 -9.75 26.57 4.13
N ILE A 338 -8.57 25.97 4.31
CA ILE A 338 -7.65 26.23 5.43
C ILE A 338 -6.21 26.33 4.95
N ASN A 339 -5.43 27.21 5.58
CA ASN A 339 -3.98 27.28 5.42
C ASN A 339 -3.30 27.35 6.79
N VAL A 340 -2.55 26.30 7.13
CA VAL A 340 -1.76 26.18 8.36
C VAL A 340 -0.28 26.34 8.00
N ASP A 341 0.37 27.32 8.59
CA ASP A 341 1.80 27.61 8.39
C ASP A 341 2.55 27.43 9.71
N GLN A 342 3.36 26.38 9.78
CA GLN A 342 4.16 26.07 10.97
C GLN A 342 5.23 27.12 11.27
N THR A 343 5.74 27.81 10.24
CA THR A 343 6.82 28.80 10.42
C THR A 343 6.32 30.03 11.16
N THR A 344 5.09 30.43 10.90
CA THR A 344 4.48 31.63 11.47
C THR A 344 3.51 31.33 12.61
N GLY A 345 3.13 30.07 12.81
CA GLY A 345 2.08 29.66 13.75
C GLY A 345 0.67 30.07 13.29
N TYR A 346 0.50 30.47 12.03
CA TYR A 346 -0.79 30.97 11.54
C TYR A 346 -1.66 29.86 10.97
N THR A 347 -2.91 29.82 11.43
CA THR A 347 -3.98 29.01 10.83
C THR A 347 -5.07 29.92 10.30
N LYS A 348 -5.28 29.93 8.98
CA LYS A 348 -6.28 30.77 8.31
C LYS A 348 -7.43 29.92 7.78
N LEU A 349 -8.66 30.24 8.18
CA LEU A 349 -9.91 29.65 7.70
C LEU A 349 -10.59 30.63 6.75
N ILE A 350 -10.93 30.15 5.55
CA ILE A 350 -11.39 30.99 4.43
C ILE A 350 -12.69 30.40 3.86
N GLY A 351 -13.58 31.26 3.37
CA GLY A 351 -14.81 30.88 2.71
C GLY A 351 -15.90 30.44 3.70
N ARG A 352 -16.55 31.43 4.31
CA ARG A 352 -17.59 31.27 5.34
C ARG A 352 -17.13 30.44 6.55
N PRO A 353 -15.97 30.79 7.14
CA PRO A 353 -15.46 30.10 8.31
C PRO A 353 -16.39 30.24 9.51
N ILE A 354 -16.46 29.18 10.29
CA ILE A 354 -17.12 29.12 11.58
C ILE A 354 -16.22 28.39 12.56
N LEU A 355 -16.14 28.92 13.77
CA LEU A 355 -15.38 28.34 14.88
C LEU A 355 -16.30 28.21 16.09
N TRP A 356 -16.38 27.01 16.66
CA TRP A 356 -17.09 26.74 17.90
C TRP A 356 -16.09 26.50 19.02
N ALA A 357 -16.21 27.28 20.09
CA ALA A 357 -15.49 27.08 21.35
C ALA A 357 -16.55 26.94 22.45
N GLN A 358 -16.77 25.69 22.90
CA GLN A 358 -17.89 25.33 23.77
C GLN A 358 -19.25 25.92 23.29
N ARG A 359 -19.90 26.82 24.03
CA ARG A 359 -21.20 27.41 23.65
C ARG A 359 -21.09 28.61 22.72
N ASN A 360 -19.88 29.06 22.43
CA ASN A 360 -19.62 30.22 21.59
C ASN A 360 -19.43 29.80 20.14
N GLN A 361 -20.07 30.55 19.26
CA GLN A 361 -19.92 30.47 17.82
C GLN A 361 -19.34 31.79 17.30
N MET A 362 -18.23 31.71 16.58
CA MET A 362 -17.59 32.84 15.91
C MET A 362 -17.66 32.66 14.40
N THR A 363 -18.11 33.69 13.69
CA THR A 363 -18.17 33.73 12.23
C THR A 363 -17.67 35.06 11.69
N GLY A 364 -17.18 35.06 10.45
CA GLY A 364 -16.80 36.25 9.70
C GLY A 364 -16.33 35.86 8.30
N ASP A 365 -15.70 36.78 7.57
CA ASP A 365 -15.24 36.48 6.21
C ASP A 365 -13.95 35.63 6.21
N THR A 366 -13.09 35.84 7.21
CA THR A 366 -11.85 35.08 7.42
C THR A 366 -11.54 35.00 8.90
N ILE A 367 -11.18 33.81 9.40
CA ILE A 367 -10.70 33.61 10.77
C ILE A 367 -9.22 33.26 10.70
N LYS A 368 -8.37 33.99 11.44
CA LYS A 368 -6.94 33.72 11.58
C LYS A 368 -6.64 33.41 13.04
N ILE A 369 -6.20 32.19 13.32
CA ILE A 369 -5.71 31.75 14.61
C ILE A 369 -4.18 31.87 14.62
N ILE A 370 -3.63 32.32 15.73
CA ILE A 370 -2.20 32.52 15.95
C ILE A 370 -1.78 31.63 17.12
N SER A 371 -0.84 30.73 16.85
CA SER A 371 -0.20 29.87 17.83
C SER A 371 1.24 30.32 18.07
N ASN A 372 1.70 30.15 19.30
CA ASN A 372 3.10 30.35 19.65
C ASN A 372 3.91 29.16 19.09
N THR A 373 4.94 29.45 18.29
CA THR A 373 5.72 28.42 17.57
C THR A 373 6.66 27.60 18.47
N GLU A 374 6.95 28.08 19.68
CA GLU A 374 7.83 27.39 20.63
C GLU A 374 7.03 26.50 21.60
N THR A 375 5.89 27.00 22.08
CA THR A 375 5.05 26.31 23.06
C THR A 375 3.87 25.57 22.46
N GLU A 376 3.57 25.78 21.17
CA GLU A 376 2.40 25.28 20.43
C GLU A 376 1.04 25.76 20.96
N LYS A 377 1.01 26.58 22.01
CA LYS A 377 -0.22 27.12 22.60
C LYS A 377 -0.90 28.15 21.70
N LEU A 378 -2.23 28.21 21.78
CA LEU A 378 -3.01 29.29 21.19
C LEU A 378 -2.70 30.60 21.91
N ASP A 379 -2.37 31.63 21.14
CA ASP A 379 -2.08 32.98 21.62
C ASP A 379 -3.29 33.89 21.41
N SER A 380 -3.72 34.00 20.15
CA SER A 380 -4.79 34.92 19.75
C SER A 380 -5.54 34.42 18.51
N LEU A 381 -6.74 34.94 18.30
CA LEU A 381 -7.47 34.82 17.04
C LEU A 381 -7.96 36.18 16.56
N VAL A 382 -8.09 36.32 15.25
CA VAL A 382 -8.67 37.50 14.60
C VAL A 382 -9.73 37.05 13.62
N VAL A 383 -10.94 37.59 13.75
CA VAL A 383 -12.02 37.44 12.77
C VAL A 383 -12.12 38.73 11.98
N TYR A 384 -11.88 38.63 10.67
CA TYR A 384 -11.88 39.76 9.76
C TYR A 384 -13.23 39.88 9.06
N GLN A 385 -13.81 41.09 9.13
CA GLN A 385 -15.04 41.51 8.46
C GLN A 385 -16.28 40.71 8.87
N ASN A 386 -17.41 41.40 9.00
CA ASN A 386 -18.68 40.82 9.43
C ASN A 386 -18.53 39.93 10.67
N ALA A 387 -17.67 40.35 11.61
CA ALA A 387 -17.34 39.56 12.78
C ALA A 387 -18.58 39.42 13.66
N PHE A 388 -18.89 38.18 14.01
CA PHE A 388 -20.07 37.84 14.78
C PHE A 388 -19.71 36.81 15.84
N LEU A 389 -20.10 37.08 17.09
CA LEU A 389 -20.04 36.16 18.21
C LEU A 389 -21.47 35.87 18.65
N ALA A 390 -21.85 34.60 18.69
CA ALA A 390 -23.13 34.14 19.22
C ALA A 390 -22.89 33.12 20.33
N GLN A 391 -23.64 33.24 21.42
CA GLN A 391 -23.61 32.30 22.55
C GLN A 391 -25.05 31.88 22.88
N GLU A 392 -25.29 30.57 22.95
CA GLU A 392 -26.58 30.03 23.36
C GLU A 392 -26.83 30.32 24.85
N ASP A 393 -27.98 30.91 25.17
CA ASP A 393 -28.39 31.17 26.56
C ASP A 393 -28.55 29.86 27.35
N THR A 394 -28.20 29.87 28.64
CA THR A 394 -28.13 28.69 29.51
C THR A 394 -29.48 27.97 29.66
N LEU A 395 -30.60 28.66 29.45
CA LEU A 395 -31.95 28.10 29.47
C LEU A 395 -32.57 27.94 28.07
N LYS A 396 -31.76 28.07 26.99
CA LYS A 396 -32.17 27.98 25.59
C LYS A 396 -33.32 28.93 25.20
N ALA A 397 -33.44 30.06 25.89
CA ALA A 397 -34.47 31.06 25.62
C ALA A 397 -34.13 31.99 24.44
N GLY A 398 -32.87 31.98 24.00
CA GLY A 398 -32.37 32.80 22.90
C GLY A 398 -30.85 32.76 22.78
N TYR A 399 -30.30 33.74 22.05
CA TYR A 399 -28.87 33.87 21.80
C TYR A 399 -28.36 35.24 22.22
N ASN A 400 -27.30 35.23 23.02
CA ASN A 400 -26.44 36.38 23.23
C ASN A 400 -25.67 36.63 21.93
N GLN A 401 -25.75 37.83 21.38
CA GLN A 401 -25.24 38.17 20.06
C GLN A 401 -24.39 39.43 20.13
N VAL A 402 -23.22 39.39 19.50
CA VAL A 402 -22.35 40.54 19.34
C VAL A 402 -21.85 40.60 17.90
N LYS A 403 -22.04 41.74 17.27
CA LYS A 403 -21.62 42.01 15.89
C LYS A 403 -20.66 43.19 15.85
N GLY A 404 -19.68 43.17 14.95
CA GLY A 404 -18.82 44.31 14.62
C GLY A 404 -18.04 44.10 13.33
N GLN A 405 -17.06 44.97 13.04
CA GLN A 405 -16.24 44.84 11.83
C GLN A 405 -15.09 43.83 12.02
N ILE A 406 -14.41 43.87 13.16
CA ILE A 406 -13.26 43.00 13.48
C ILE A 406 -13.39 42.49 14.91
N LEU A 407 -13.05 41.23 15.14
CA LEU A 407 -13.00 40.62 16.47
C LEU A 407 -11.58 40.12 16.75
N TYR A 408 -11.06 40.45 17.92
CA TYR A 408 -9.81 39.95 18.49
C TYR A 408 -10.14 39.07 19.69
N GLY A 409 -9.72 37.81 19.66
CA GLY A 409 -9.85 36.90 20.81
C GLY A 409 -8.47 36.59 21.38
N LEU A 410 -8.36 36.63 22.71
CA LEU A 410 -7.12 36.31 23.42
C LEU A 410 -7.29 34.99 24.17
N PHE A 411 -6.26 34.15 24.11
CA PHE A 411 -6.24 32.85 24.77
C PHE A 411 -5.36 32.85 26.00
N LYS A 412 -5.77 32.07 26.99
CA LYS A 412 -4.98 31.69 28.15
C LYS A 412 -5.23 30.20 28.40
N ASP A 413 -4.16 29.42 28.49
CA ASP A 413 -4.24 27.96 28.66
C ASP A 413 -5.14 27.26 27.62
N ASN A 414 -5.07 27.73 26.37
CA ASN A 414 -5.88 27.27 25.22
C ASN A 414 -7.41 27.52 25.36
N GLU A 415 -7.81 28.41 26.27
CA GLU A 415 -9.19 28.88 26.42
C GLU A 415 -9.30 30.38 26.17
N ILE A 416 -10.38 30.80 25.53
CA ILE A 416 -10.62 32.23 25.26
C ILE A 416 -11.06 32.90 26.56
N TYR A 417 -10.34 33.95 26.98
CA TYR A 417 -10.67 34.70 28.19
C TYR A 417 -11.09 36.15 27.91
N GLN A 418 -10.76 36.69 26.73
CA GLN A 418 -11.14 38.04 26.34
C GLN A 418 -11.46 38.08 24.85
N VAL A 419 -12.51 38.83 24.52
CA VAL A 419 -12.90 39.13 23.14
C VAL A 419 -13.14 40.63 22.99
N ASP A 420 -12.34 41.27 22.15
CA ASP A 420 -12.50 42.68 21.78
C ASP A 420 -13.10 42.77 20.38
N ILE A 421 -14.16 43.57 20.22
CA ILE A 421 -14.85 43.74 18.94
C ILE A 421 -14.86 45.23 18.61
N ASP A 422 -14.37 45.57 17.42
CA ASP A 422 -14.14 46.94 16.99
C ASP A 422 -15.00 47.33 15.79
N LYS A 423 -15.42 48.60 15.82
CA LYS A 423 -16.15 49.37 14.80
C LYS A 423 -17.59 48.92 14.58
N ASN A 424 -18.51 49.87 14.79
CA ASN A 424 -19.95 49.74 14.57
C ASN A 424 -20.51 48.50 15.27
N THR A 425 -20.30 48.42 16.57
CA THR A 425 -20.67 47.24 17.34
C THR A 425 -22.13 47.30 17.79
N GLU A 426 -22.81 46.16 17.68
CA GLU A 426 -24.20 45.99 18.10
C GLU A 426 -24.31 44.71 18.93
N THR A 427 -25.01 44.77 20.06
CA THR A 427 -25.25 43.62 20.94
C THR A 427 -26.72 43.38 21.20
N ILE A 428 -27.06 42.11 21.45
CA ILE A 428 -28.30 41.69 22.10
C ILE A 428 -27.90 40.70 23.20
N PHE A 429 -28.21 41.02 24.45
CA PHE A 429 -27.98 40.14 25.59
C PHE A 429 -29.25 39.88 26.39
N TYR A 430 -29.48 38.62 26.73
CA TYR A 430 -30.55 38.20 27.61
C TYR A 430 -30.07 38.33 29.07
N GLN A 431 -30.57 39.33 29.79
CA GLN A 431 -30.16 39.59 31.18
C GLN A 431 -31.02 38.77 32.14
N ARG A 432 -30.37 38.06 33.07
CA ARG A 432 -31.02 37.21 34.07
C ARG A 432 -30.63 37.60 35.49
N GLU A 433 -31.47 37.27 36.45
CA GLU A 433 -31.14 37.37 37.87
C GLU A 433 -29.92 36.49 38.19
N SER A 434 -28.99 37.02 38.99
CA SER A 434 -27.73 36.35 39.35
C SER A 434 -27.89 35.21 40.37
N GLU A 435 -29.03 35.15 41.07
CA GLU A 435 -29.33 34.15 42.10
C GLU A 435 -30.77 33.62 41.96
N GLY A 436 -31.02 32.38 42.39
CA GLY A 436 -32.34 31.75 42.34
C GLY A 436 -32.66 31.08 41.00
N ASN A 437 -33.87 31.30 40.48
CA ASN A 437 -34.39 30.58 39.30
C ASN A 437 -33.93 31.17 37.94
N LEU A 438 -32.89 32.02 37.92
CA LEU A 438 -32.35 32.67 36.71
C LEU A 438 -33.43 33.34 35.85
N LYS A 439 -34.38 34.07 36.46
CA LYS A 439 -35.48 34.70 35.72
C LYS A 439 -34.97 35.75 34.75
N LEU A 440 -35.60 35.86 33.58
CA LEU A 440 -35.27 36.87 32.59
C LEU A 440 -35.71 38.25 33.09
N ILE A 441 -34.75 39.16 33.25
CA ILE A 441 -34.97 40.56 33.60
C ILE A 441 -35.40 41.34 32.35
N GLY A 442 -34.73 41.10 31.23
CA GLY A 442 -35.03 41.74 29.95
C GLY A 442 -33.98 41.42 28.88
N ILE A 443 -34.19 41.98 27.70
CA ILE A 443 -33.30 41.86 26.55
C ILE A 443 -32.62 43.22 26.35
N ASN A 444 -31.32 43.27 26.62
CA ASN A 444 -30.52 44.49 26.49
C ASN A 444 -29.96 44.59 25.08
N LYS A 445 -30.27 45.68 24.36
CA LYS A 445 -29.75 45.96 23.03
C LYS A 445 -28.89 47.22 23.07
N VAL A 446 -27.63 47.12 22.67
CA VAL A 446 -26.67 48.24 22.78
C VAL A 446 -25.89 48.44 21.48
N LEU A 447 -25.71 49.70 21.10
CA LEU A 447 -24.82 50.18 20.04
C LEU A 447 -23.62 50.88 20.68
N SER A 448 -22.42 50.65 20.15
CA SER A 448 -21.21 51.39 20.54
C SER A 448 -20.18 51.39 19.42
N SER A 449 -19.07 52.13 19.60
CA SER A 449 -17.95 52.07 18.65
C SER A 449 -17.13 50.79 18.79
N SER A 450 -16.89 50.33 20.02
CA SER A 450 -16.22 49.07 20.32
C SER A 450 -16.70 48.45 21.63
N ILE A 451 -16.39 47.16 21.82
CA ILE A 451 -16.80 46.33 22.95
C ILE A 451 -15.64 45.47 23.41
N LYS A 452 -15.50 45.31 24.72
CA LYS A 452 -14.66 44.29 25.34
C LYS A 452 -15.52 43.34 26.15
N LEU A 453 -15.33 42.05 25.92
CA LEU A 453 -15.97 40.96 26.64
C LEU A 453 -14.90 40.23 27.44
N LEU A 454 -15.14 40.03 28.74
CA LEU A 454 -14.36 39.10 29.55
C LEU A 454 -15.15 37.80 29.69
N LEU A 455 -14.45 36.70 29.44
CA LEU A 455 -15.02 35.36 29.51
C LEU A 455 -14.39 34.59 30.65
N ASN A 456 -15.23 33.86 31.37
CA ASN A 456 -14.81 32.96 32.43
C ASN A 456 -15.52 31.63 32.24
N ASN A 457 -14.75 30.53 32.27
CA ASN A 457 -15.22 29.21 31.82
C ASN A 457 -15.94 29.25 30.45
N GLN A 458 -15.49 30.15 29.56
CA GLN A 458 -16.04 30.37 28.23
C GLN A 458 -17.50 30.88 28.20
N GLU A 459 -18.02 31.38 29.32
CA GLU A 459 -19.26 32.17 29.40
C GLU A 459 -18.93 33.66 29.48
N ILE A 460 -19.82 34.52 28.97
CA ILE A 460 -19.60 35.99 29.01
C ILE A 460 -19.90 36.46 30.44
N GLU A 461 -18.90 36.96 31.14
CA GLU A 461 -19.04 37.46 32.52
C GLU A 461 -19.21 38.97 32.54
N ASP A 462 -18.27 39.70 31.95
CA ASP A 462 -18.29 41.17 31.88
C ASP A 462 -18.35 41.67 30.45
N VAL A 463 -19.10 42.76 30.25
CA VAL A 463 -19.18 43.48 28.99
C VAL A 463 -18.90 44.96 29.23
N TYR A 464 -17.89 45.49 28.56
CA TYR A 464 -17.55 46.91 28.55
C TYR A 464 -17.82 47.50 27.17
N TYR A 465 -18.59 48.58 27.13
CA TYR A 465 -18.89 49.33 25.92
C TYR A 465 -18.04 50.61 25.89
N TYR A 466 -17.51 50.97 24.71
CA TYR A 466 -16.68 52.16 24.55
C TYR A 466 -17.17 53.04 23.41
N GLN A 467 -17.30 54.34 23.72
CA GLN A 467 -17.68 55.44 22.83
C GLN A 467 -19.08 55.30 22.19
N ASN A 468 -19.78 56.43 22.04
CA ASN A 468 -21.08 56.52 21.35
C ASN A 468 -22.07 55.41 21.79
N ILE A 469 -22.19 55.23 23.10
CA ILE A 469 -22.99 54.13 23.69
C ILE A 469 -24.47 54.53 23.67
N ASP A 470 -25.29 53.74 22.97
CA ASP A 470 -26.74 53.88 22.96
C ASP A 470 -27.36 52.51 23.26
N GLY A 471 -27.98 52.38 24.44
CA GLY A 471 -28.45 51.10 24.97
C GLY A 471 -29.88 51.18 25.49
N THR A 472 -30.70 50.19 25.16
CA THR A 472 -32.07 50.08 25.65
C THR A 472 -32.33 48.67 26.18
N LEU A 473 -32.86 48.58 27.41
CA LEU A 473 -33.34 47.35 28.00
C LEU A 473 -34.83 47.18 27.71
N TYR A 474 -35.18 46.16 26.95
CA TYR A 474 -36.57 45.82 26.62
C TYR A 474 -37.07 44.71 27.55
N ARG A 475 -38.31 44.82 28.01
CA ARG A 475 -39.00 43.62 28.53
C ARG A 475 -39.26 42.68 27.36
N GLU A 476 -39.31 41.38 27.62
CA GLU A 476 -39.47 40.38 26.56
C GLU A 476 -40.69 40.67 25.66
N ILE A 477 -41.83 41.06 26.24
CA ILE A 477 -43.07 41.36 25.50
C ILE A 477 -42.98 42.61 24.62
N ASP A 478 -42.08 43.54 24.93
CA ASP A 478 -41.96 44.81 24.20
C ASP A 478 -41.05 44.69 22.97
N LEU A 479 -40.21 43.64 22.89
CA LEU A 479 -39.31 43.40 21.77
C LEU A 479 -39.87 42.30 20.87
N PRO A 480 -40.37 42.63 19.66
CA PRO A 480 -40.94 41.63 18.76
C PRO A 480 -39.86 40.65 18.30
N LEU A 481 -40.25 39.39 18.02
CA LEU A 481 -39.32 38.28 17.75
C LEU A 481 -38.33 38.61 16.61
N ASN A 482 -38.79 39.30 15.56
CA ASN A 482 -37.95 39.70 14.44
C ASN A 482 -36.86 40.74 14.78
N ALA A 483 -36.99 41.44 15.92
CA ALA A 483 -36.01 42.42 16.40
C ALA A 483 -35.05 41.83 17.46
N ARG A 484 -35.21 40.54 17.81
CA ARG A 484 -34.35 39.82 18.77
C ARG A 484 -33.11 39.21 18.13
N GLU A 485 -32.94 39.38 16.83
CA GLU A 485 -31.80 38.89 16.05
C GLU A 485 -31.11 40.06 15.34
N LEU A 486 -29.78 40.08 15.41
CA LEU A 486 -28.99 41.06 14.67
C LEU A 486 -28.94 40.69 13.19
N SER A 487 -28.87 41.70 12.32
CA SER A 487 -28.68 41.47 10.89
C SER A 487 -27.39 40.67 10.65
N GLY A 488 -27.51 39.51 10.01
CA GLY A 488 -26.39 38.59 9.76
C GLY A 488 -26.24 37.48 10.79
N PHE A 489 -27.12 37.43 11.81
CA PHE A 489 -27.20 36.30 12.72
C PHE A 489 -27.49 35.00 11.96
N ASN A 490 -26.71 33.97 12.26
CA ASN A 490 -26.86 32.64 11.68
C ASN A 490 -26.31 31.60 12.65
N TRP A 491 -27.17 31.02 13.48
CA TRP A 491 -26.77 29.93 14.36
C TRP A 491 -26.62 28.63 13.60
N ARG A 492 -25.43 28.01 13.67
CA ARG A 492 -25.08 26.78 12.95
C ARG A 492 -24.70 25.65 13.92
N GLY A 493 -25.33 25.60 15.09
CA GLY A 493 -25.05 24.59 16.12
C GLY A 493 -25.19 23.14 15.64
N ASP A 494 -26.10 22.88 14.69
CA ASP A 494 -26.31 21.54 14.12
C ASP A 494 -25.13 21.05 13.25
N GLU A 495 -24.31 21.97 12.73
CA GLU A 495 -23.11 21.66 11.96
C GLU A 495 -21.89 21.37 12.84
N ARG A 496 -22.02 21.53 14.15
CA ARG A 496 -20.92 21.37 15.10
C ARG A 496 -20.37 19.94 15.07
N ILE A 497 -19.05 19.87 15.09
CA ILE A 497 -18.28 18.63 15.12
C ILE A 497 -17.97 18.33 16.58
N ASN A 498 -18.59 17.28 17.13
CA ASN A 498 -18.50 16.91 18.54
C ASN A 498 -17.61 15.67 18.77
N SER A 499 -17.23 14.99 17.68
CA SER A 499 -16.45 13.76 17.70
C SER A 499 -15.63 13.60 16.43
N LYS A 500 -14.65 12.69 16.43
CA LYS A 500 -13.86 12.36 15.23
C LYS A 500 -14.73 11.81 14.09
N SER A 501 -15.80 11.08 14.39
CA SER A 501 -16.73 10.56 13.37
C SER A 501 -17.47 11.67 12.64
N ASP A 502 -17.72 12.80 13.31
CA ASP A 502 -18.44 13.94 12.73
C ASP A 502 -17.64 14.64 11.62
N LEU A 503 -16.33 14.46 11.58
CA LEU A 503 -15.48 14.98 10.50
C LEU A 503 -15.99 14.48 9.14
N PHE A 504 -16.52 13.26 9.07
CA PHE A 504 -17.02 12.67 7.82
C PHE A 504 -18.55 12.67 7.70
N ARG A 505 -19.25 13.46 8.53
CA ARG A 505 -20.73 13.52 8.52
C ARG A 505 -21.24 13.91 7.13
N GLY A 506 -22.16 13.13 6.57
CA GLY A 506 -22.73 13.37 5.24
C GLY A 506 -21.87 12.84 4.08
N GLU A 507 -20.68 12.31 4.33
CA GLU A 507 -19.86 11.68 3.29
C GLU A 507 -20.14 10.19 3.15
N SER A 508 -20.18 9.72 1.90
CA SER A 508 -20.21 8.28 1.64
C SER A 508 -18.85 7.64 1.98
N PRO A 509 -18.82 6.35 2.38
CA PRO A 509 -17.60 5.59 2.44
C PRO A 509 -16.85 5.63 1.09
N PRO A 510 -15.51 5.64 1.11
CA PRO A 510 -14.72 5.75 -0.11
C PRO A 510 -14.88 4.46 -0.92
N LYS A 511 -15.18 4.59 -2.22
CA LYS A 511 -15.16 3.44 -3.14
C LYS A 511 -13.71 3.14 -3.50
N LEU A 512 -13.17 2.07 -2.92
CA LEU A 512 -11.79 1.66 -3.18
C LEU A 512 -11.61 1.26 -4.64
N ILE A 513 -10.51 1.72 -5.24
CA ILE A 513 -10.16 1.35 -6.60
C ILE A 513 -9.74 -0.11 -6.59
N LYS A 514 -10.26 -0.92 -7.52
CA LYS A 514 -9.76 -2.28 -7.74
C LYS A 514 -8.36 -2.19 -8.32
N ILE A 515 -7.37 -2.57 -7.52
CA ILE A 515 -5.97 -2.56 -7.93
C ILE A 515 -5.79 -3.73 -8.91
N LYS A 516 -5.51 -3.40 -10.18
CA LYS A 516 -5.04 -4.41 -11.14
C LYS A 516 -3.62 -4.77 -10.75
N GLY A 517 -3.42 -6.02 -10.36
CA GLY A 517 -2.12 -6.52 -9.95
C GLY A 517 -1.14 -6.67 -11.12
N ILE A 518 0.10 -6.94 -10.76
CA ILE A 518 1.08 -7.60 -11.63
C ILE A 518 0.50 -8.98 -12.03
N PRO A 519 0.85 -9.60 -13.17
CA PRO A 519 0.51 -11.00 -13.41
C PRO A 519 1.06 -11.88 -12.27
N LEU A 520 0.38 -13.00 -11.99
CA LEU A 520 0.98 -14.03 -11.14
C LEU A 520 2.07 -14.74 -11.95
N PRO A 521 3.10 -15.31 -11.30
CA PRO A 521 4.05 -16.15 -12.00
C PRO A 521 3.28 -17.32 -12.63
N GLU A 522 3.69 -17.74 -13.82
CA GLU A 522 3.10 -18.91 -14.47
C GLU A 522 3.39 -20.15 -13.62
N ASP A 523 2.39 -21.02 -13.48
CA ASP A 523 2.57 -22.32 -12.83
C ASP A 523 3.30 -23.23 -13.81
N GLU A 524 4.59 -23.40 -13.56
CA GLU A 524 5.45 -24.19 -14.42
C GLU A 524 5.66 -25.58 -13.85
N ALA A 525 5.72 -26.57 -14.74
CA ALA A 525 6.13 -27.91 -14.35
C ALA A 525 7.53 -27.87 -13.74
N ASP A 526 7.73 -28.66 -12.68
CA ASP A 526 9.02 -28.85 -12.04
C ASP A 526 10.11 -29.19 -13.07
N PHE A 527 11.35 -28.81 -12.76
CA PHE A 527 12.47 -29.15 -13.64
C PHE A 527 12.61 -30.68 -13.76
N PHE A 528 12.49 -31.39 -12.62
CA PHE A 528 12.39 -32.85 -12.54
C PHE A 528 10.93 -33.33 -12.50
N ASP A 529 10.14 -33.04 -13.53
CA ASP A 529 8.79 -33.59 -13.67
C ASP A 529 8.78 -35.10 -14.03
N GLU A 530 7.60 -35.72 -13.99
CA GLU A 530 7.43 -37.16 -14.26
C GLU A 530 7.99 -37.58 -15.63
N GLU A 531 7.86 -36.73 -16.66
CA GLU A 531 8.37 -37.01 -18.00
C GLU A 531 9.91 -37.00 -18.02
N THR A 532 10.54 -35.98 -17.43
CA THR A 532 12.00 -35.90 -17.34
C THR A 532 12.57 -37.03 -16.50
N ILE A 533 11.97 -37.35 -15.34
CA ILE A 533 12.40 -38.46 -14.49
C ILE A 533 12.32 -39.77 -15.27
N LYS A 534 11.16 -40.06 -15.87
CA LYS A 534 10.96 -41.29 -16.64
C LYS A 534 11.98 -41.39 -17.78
N ARG A 535 12.24 -40.30 -18.51
CA ARG A 535 13.23 -40.27 -19.59
C ARG A 535 14.64 -40.58 -19.09
N ILE A 536 15.03 -40.04 -17.93
CA ILE A 536 16.31 -40.32 -17.28
C ILE A 536 16.37 -41.78 -16.82
N GLU A 537 15.27 -42.29 -16.26
CA GLU A 537 15.21 -43.66 -15.71
C GLU A 537 15.21 -44.76 -16.77
N ASP A 538 14.54 -44.53 -17.90
CA ASP A 538 14.49 -45.48 -19.02
C ASP A 538 15.86 -45.58 -19.75
N ASN A 539 16.78 -44.63 -19.49
CA ASN A 539 18.10 -44.55 -20.13
C ASN A 539 19.24 -44.43 -19.09
N LYS A 540 19.12 -45.15 -17.97
CA LYS A 540 20.14 -45.18 -16.90
C LYS A 540 21.47 -45.67 -17.47
N SER A 541 22.54 -44.97 -17.13
CA SER A 541 23.91 -45.35 -17.47
C SER A 541 24.68 -45.67 -16.19
N GLU A 542 25.34 -46.82 -16.15
CA GLU A 542 26.07 -47.26 -14.96
C GLU A 542 27.19 -46.28 -14.57
N GLY A 543 27.29 -45.95 -13.28
CA GLY A 543 28.30 -45.03 -12.75
C GLY A 543 28.04 -43.55 -13.03
N SER A 544 26.82 -43.18 -13.46
CA SER A 544 26.37 -41.78 -13.51
C SER A 544 26.13 -41.22 -12.10
N ARG A 545 26.79 -40.10 -11.79
CA ARG A 545 26.60 -39.29 -10.59
C ARG A 545 25.26 -38.55 -10.60
N LEU A 546 24.66 -38.30 -11.76
CA LEU A 546 23.30 -37.76 -11.83
C LEU A 546 22.31 -38.66 -11.09
N LEU A 547 22.43 -39.99 -11.25
CA LEU A 547 21.56 -40.96 -10.59
C LEU A 547 21.79 -41.06 -9.07
N GLU A 548 22.91 -40.53 -8.57
CA GLU A 548 23.19 -40.41 -7.13
C GLU A 548 22.52 -39.15 -6.52
N GLN A 549 22.07 -38.22 -7.36
CA GLN A 549 21.36 -37.01 -6.93
C GLN A 549 19.88 -37.32 -6.68
N GLU A 550 19.26 -36.57 -5.77
CA GLU A 550 17.80 -36.59 -5.66
C GLU A 550 17.17 -35.98 -6.92
N LEU A 551 16.50 -36.75 -7.76
CA LEU A 551 15.85 -36.25 -9.00
C LEU A 551 14.47 -35.67 -8.71
N LYS A 552 14.42 -34.67 -7.83
CA LYS A 552 13.25 -33.88 -7.48
C LYS A 552 13.67 -32.43 -7.29
N ASP A 553 12.78 -31.49 -7.55
CA ASP A 553 13.07 -30.09 -7.28
C ASP A 553 13.31 -29.89 -5.77
N ALA A 554 14.18 -28.96 -5.39
CA ALA A 554 14.41 -28.71 -3.98
C ALA A 554 13.14 -28.08 -3.42
N GLU A 555 12.57 -28.68 -2.37
CA GLU A 555 11.39 -28.13 -1.70
C GLU A 555 11.64 -26.65 -1.40
N LEU A 556 10.76 -25.80 -1.94
CA LEU A 556 10.57 -24.48 -1.41
C LEU A 556 10.17 -24.71 0.05
N LYS A 557 11.00 -24.27 1.00
CA LYS A 557 10.42 -23.97 2.31
C LYS A 557 9.43 -22.85 2.03
N GLU A 558 8.18 -23.23 1.84
CA GLU A 558 7.10 -22.27 1.74
C GLU A 558 7.23 -21.35 2.95
N SER A 559 7.53 -20.08 2.72
CA SER A 559 7.20 -19.02 3.68
C SER A 559 5.67 -18.87 3.83
N ASN A 560 4.89 -19.77 3.19
CA ASN A 560 3.44 -19.87 3.21
C ASN A 560 2.87 -20.97 4.13
N GLU A 561 3.63 -21.54 5.08
CA GLU A 561 3.01 -22.19 6.26
C GLU A 561 2.33 -21.15 7.18
N GLN A 562 1.28 -20.51 6.66
CA GLN A 562 0.01 -20.15 7.30
C GLN A 562 -0.85 -19.33 6.31
N LEU A 563 -1.35 -19.98 5.26
CA LEU A 563 -2.54 -19.50 4.54
C LEU A 563 -3.75 -20.42 4.67
N ASP A 564 -3.62 -21.55 5.38
CA ASP A 564 -4.74 -22.37 5.84
C ASP A 564 -4.65 -22.64 7.35
N SER A 565 -5.06 -21.64 8.15
CA SER A 565 -5.81 -21.81 9.41
C SER A 565 -5.69 -20.56 10.31
N ILE A 566 -6.41 -19.49 9.99
CA ILE A 566 -6.84 -18.54 11.05
C ILE A 566 -8.36 -18.50 11.04
N LEU A 567 -8.93 -19.53 11.65
CA LEU A 567 -10.19 -19.43 12.37
C LEU A 567 -9.96 -20.00 13.76
N PRO A 568 -9.94 -19.16 14.81
CA PRO A 568 -10.43 -19.58 16.09
C PRO A 568 -11.76 -18.85 16.36
N LYS A 569 -12.85 -19.41 15.83
CA LYS A 569 -14.23 -19.05 16.26
C LYS A 569 -14.58 -19.61 17.65
N LYS A 570 -13.59 -20.05 18.44
CA LYS A 570 -13.83 -20.68 19.76
C LYS A 570 -13.24 -19.97 20.97
N GLU A 571 -12.24 -19.10 20.84
CA GLU A 571 -11.61 -18.48 22.03
C GLU A 571 -12.22 -17.13 22.44
N ILE A 572 -12.97 -16.46 21.57
CA ILE A 572 -13.63 -15.18 21.90
C ILE A 572 -14.90 -15.40 22.76
N LYS A 573 -15.51 -16.60 22.73
CA LYS A 573 -16.73 -16.89 23.50
C LYS A 573 -16.42 -17.18 24.98
N GLU A 574 -15.28 -17.81 25.27
CA GLU A 574 -14.88 -18.13 26.64
C GLU A 574 -14.30 -16.92 27.40
N GLN A 575 -13.61 -16.00 26.71
CA GLN A 575 -13.15 -14.75 27.35
C GLN A 575 -14.32 -13.82 27.71
N ILE A 576 -15.34 -13.69 26.84
CA ILE A 576 -16.54 -12.87 27.10
C ILE A 576 -17.40 -13.44 28.24
N ASP A 577 -17.48 -14.77 28.38
CA ASP A 577 -18.22 -15.41 29.49
C ASP A 577 -17.44 -15.42 30.82
N SER A 578 -16.10 -15.31 30.77
CA SER A 578 -15.25 -15.21 31.97
C SER A 578 -15.27 -13.81 32.60
N GLU A 579 -15.35 -12.75 31.78
CA GLU A 579 -15.47 -11.37 32.27
C GLU A 579 -16.86 -11.06 32.81
N LYS A 580 -17.93 -11.59 32.17
CA LYS A 580 -19.31 -11.47 32.68
C LYS A 580 -19.54 -12.17 34.03
N LYS A 581 -18.69 -13.15 34.41
CA LYS A 581 -18.75 -13.81 35.72
C LYS A 581 -17.98 -13.06 36.81
N LYS A 582 -17.02 -12.19 36.48
CA LYS A 582 -16.25 -11.41 37.48
C LYS A 582 -16.96 -10.13 37.93
N THR A 583 -17.87 -9.58 37.14
CA THR A 583 -18.62 -8.34 37.50
C THR A 583 -19.93 -8.60 38.27
N LYS A 584 -20.24 -9.85 38.66
CA LYS A 584 -21.52 -10.22 39.30
C LYS A 584 -21.49 -10.52 40.81
N LYS A 585 -20.44 -10.15 41.54
CA LYS A 585 -20.44 -10.20 43.02
C LYS A 585 -20.05 -8.85 43.63
N LYS A 586 -21.01 -8.27 44.37
CA LYS A 586 -21.07 -6.95 45.03
C LYS A 586 -21.55 -5.84 44.08
N THR A 587 -22.72 -5.20 44.24
CA THR A 587 -23.64 -5.08 45.40
C THR A 587 -25.03 -4.72 44.88
N SER A 588 -26.08 -5.24 45.52
CA SER A 588 -27.48 -4.91 45.27
C SER A 588 -27.86 -3.56 45.90
N PHE A 589 -28.76 -2.80 45.27
CA PHE A 589 -30.01 -2.32 45.89
C PHE A 589 -31.02 -1.91 44.79
N MET A 590 -32.28 -2.27 45.06
CA MET A 590 -33.52 -2.22 44.26
C MET A 590 -33.82 -0.84 43.65
N ASP A 591 -34.25 -0.70 42.39
CA ASP A 591 -35.47 -1.13 41.66
C ASP A 591 -36.59 -0.07 41.71
N GLN A 592 -36.99 0.44 40.54
CA GLN A 592 -38.39 0.59 40.14
C GLN A 592 -38.51 0.89 38.63
N ASP A 593 -39.39 0.12 37.98
CA ASP A 593 -39.92 0.24 36.62
C ASP A 593 -39.12 -0.32 35.44
N LEU A 594 -39.05 -1.66 35.40
CA LEU A 594 -39.09 -2.43 34.17
C LEU A 594 -40.54 -2.72 33.78
N ASN A 595 -40.94 -2.30 32.58
CA ASN A 595 -41.78 -3.13 31.71
C ASN A 595 -41.88 -2.54 30.30
N ARG A 596 -41.04 -3.01 29.36
CA ARG A 596 -41.39 -3.30 27.94
C ARG A 596 -40.36 -4.26 27.32
N THR A 597 -40.82 -5.32 26.65
CA THR A 597 -39.97 -6.24 25.87
C THR A 597 -39.75 -5.72 24.44
N ALA A 598 -38.72 -6.24 23.77
CA ALA A 598 -38.32 -5.89 22.40
C ALA A 598 -39.39 -6.09 21.32
N LYS A 599 -40.56 -6.66 21.66
CA LYS A 599 -41.72 -6.82 20.77
C LYS A 599 -42.73 -5.66 20.82
N GLN A 600 -42.46 -4.60 21.59
CA GLN A 600 -43.31 -3.40 21.72
C GLN A 600 -42.71 -2.13 21.10
N ARG A 601 -41.71 -2.24 20.20
CA ARG A 601 -41.12 -1.08 19.50
C ARG A 601 -41.47 -0.96 18.01
N ASP A 602 -42.17 -1.94 17.43
CA ASP A 602 -42.61 -1.89 16.04
C ASP A 602 -44.09 -1.51 15.95
N SER A 603 -44.37 -0.21 16.02
CA SER A 603 -45.61 0.38 15.47
C SER A 603 -45.44 1.89 15.33
N ILE A 604 -44.87 2.33 14.22
CA ILE A 604 -45.21 3.64 13.66
C ILE A 604 -45.62 3.45 12.20
N THR A 605 -46.88 3.77 12.00
CA THR A 605 -47.71 3.87 10.81
C THR A 605 -46.97 4.37 9.57
N VAL A 606 -47.01 3.56 8.50
CA VAL A 606 -46.72 3.99 7.13
C VAL A 606 -48.00 4.64 6.59
N THR A 607 -47.99 5.95 6.39
CA THR A 607 -49.04 6.64 5.63
C THR A 607 -48.75 6.46 4.15
N THR A 608 -49.58 5.66 3.49
CA THR A 608 -49.58 5.45 2.03
C THR A 608 -50.19 6.68 1.35
N LEU A 609 -49.38 7.44 0.60
CA LEU A 609 -49.88 8.42 -0.36
C LEU A 609 -50.17 7.71 -1.69
N GLN A 610 -51.44 7.75 -2.12
CA GLN A 610 -51.87 7.28 -3.43
C GLN A 610 -51.62 8.34 -4.52
N TYR A 611 -51.14 7.86 -5.67
CA TYR A 611 -50.93 8.59 -6.92
C TYR A 611 -52.25 8.99 -7.61
N PRO A 612 -52.21 9.96 -8.53
CA PRO A 612 -52.93 9.86 -9.79
C PRO A 612 -51.98 9.61 -10.96
N LYS A 613 -52.23 8.51 -11.69
CA LYS A 613 -51.68 8.23 -13.02
C LYS A 613 -52.25 9.21 -14.05
N LYS A 614 -51.40 9.73 -14.94
CA LYS A 614 -51.77 9.91 -16.34
C LYS A 614 -50.55 9.76 -17.26
N GLU A 615 -50.73 8.91 -18.26
CA GLU A 615 -49.85 8.60 -19.40
C GLU A 615 -49.50 9.88 -20.19
N ILE A 616 -48.41 9.97 -20.96
CA ILE A 616 -48.22 9.44 -22.33
C ILE A 616 -46.75 9.79 -22.72
N ARG A 617 -45.91 8.79 -23.02
CA ARG A 617 -45.24 8.49 -24.32
C ARG A 617 -44.60 9.64 -25.13
N ASP A 618 -43.41 9.29 -25.64
CA ASP A 618 -42.69 9.77 -26.83
C ASP A 618 -41.98 11.13 -26.77
N SER A 619 -40.64 11.13 -26.68
CA SER A 619 -39.78 11.25 -27.89
C SER A 619 -38.31 11.56 -27.57
N ILE A 620 -37.48 10.98 -28.42
CA ILE A 620 -36.03 11.10 -28.58
C ILE A 620 -35.68 12.40 -29.33
N LYS A 621 -34.61 13.10 -28.92
CA LYS A 621 -33.62 13.87 -29.73
C LYS A 621 -32.79 14.76 -28.78
N ILE A 622 -31.48 14.56 -28.62
CA ILE A 622 -30.35 15.06 -29.45
C ILE A 622 -30.49 16.55 -29.81
N SER A 623 -29.68 17.40 -29.16
CA SER A 623 -28.94 18.46 -29.84
C SER A 623 -27.77 18.96 -28.98
N SER A 624 -26.61 18.96 -29.59
CA SER A 624 -25.40 19.71 -29.27
C SER A 624 -25.64 21.22 -29.14
N GLN A 625 -25.00 21.85 -28.15
CA GLN A 625 -24.18 23.06 -28.32
C GLN A 625 -23.20 23.18 -27.16
#